data_AF-A0A803P037-F1
#
_entry.id   AF-A0A803P037-F1
#
_cell.length_a   1.000
_cell.length_b   1.000
_cell.length_c   1.000
_cell.angle_alpha   90.00
_cell.angle_beta   90.00
_cell.angle_gamma   90.00
#
_symmetry.space_group_name_H-M   'P 1'
#
loop_
_entity.id
_entity.type
_entity.pdbx_description
1 polymer ?
#
loop_
_entity_poly.entity_id
_entity_poly.type
_entity_poly.pdbx_seq_one_letter_code
_entity_poly.pdbx_strand_id
1 'polypeptide(L)'
;MGRTISALPTFLVYTTFVFTFALAQSSSILPQPQSLASFIPNNTHTQNQGTCSFTVSIKTSCSSPKYTRDEISLSFGDAYGNQVYAPRLDDPRSKTFERCSTDTFEISGPCTYQICYLYLYRSGYDGWKPETVKLYGYHVKAVSFYYNTFIPNGVWYGFNLCNAVSGLALVN
;
A
#
# COMPACT_ATOMS: atom_id res chain seq x y z
N MET A 1 -49.78 -5.12 -79.87
CA MET A 1 -49.65 -4.53 -78.52
C MET A 1 -49.51 -5.66 -77.52
N GLY A 2 -48.48 -5.63 -76.67
CA GLY A 2 -48.25 -6.65 -75.63
C GLY A 2 -46.89 -7.32 -75.74
N ARG A 3 -45.83 -6.66 -75.28
CA ARG A 3 -44.57 -7.30 -74.92
C ARG A 3 -44.41 -7.18 -73.40
N THR A 4 -44.36 -8.35 -72.77
CA THR A 4 -44.16 -8.55 -71.33
C THR A 4 -42.76 -8.11 -70.93
N ILE A 5 -42.68 -7.18 -69.97
CA ILE A 5 -41.43 -6.80 -69.29
C ILE A 5 -41.37 -7.62 -68.00
N SER A 6 -40.43 -8.55 -67.94
CA SER A 6 -40.09 -9.32 -66.74
C SER A 6 -39.40 -8.41 -65.73
N ALA A 7 -40.04 -8.15 -64.58
CA ALA A 7 -39.42 -7.44 -63.46
C ALA A 7 -38.42 -8.36 -62.74
N LEU A 8 -37.15 -7.94 -62.67
CA LEU A 8 -36.12 -8.55 -61.82
C LEU A 8 -36.32 -8.08 -60.37
N PRO A 9 -36.23 -8.95 -59.35
CA PRO A 9 -36.32 -8.50 -57.97
C PRO A 9 -34.98 -7.89 -57.55
N THR A 10 -34.98 -6.60 -57.23
CA THR A 10 -33.85 -5.91 -56.62
C THR A 10 -33.65 -6.42 -55.19
N PHE A 11 -32.59 -7.21 -54.99
CA PHE A 11 -32.17 -7.71 -53.67
C PHE A 11 -31.53 -6.55 -52.88
N LEU A 12 -32.28 -5.95 -51.96
CA LEU A 12 -31.79 -4.93 -51.02
C LEU A 12 -30.98 -5.62 -49.91
N VAL A 13 -29.64 -5.52 -49.98
CA VAL A 13 -28.74 -6.00 -48.93
C VAL A 13 -28.66 -4.93 -47.84
N TYR A 14 -29.37 -5.13 -46.73
CA TYR A 14 -29.33 -4.24 -45.56
C TYR A 14 -28.18 -4.69 -44.64
N THR A 15 -27.01 -4.08 -44.77
CA THR A 15 -25.89 -4.31 -43.83
C THR A 15 -26.09 -3.45 -42.58
N THR A 16 -26.59 -4.04 -41.50
CA THR A 16 -26.66 -3.37 -40.19
C THR A 16 -25.27 -3.35 -39.54
N PHE A 17 -24.65 -2.18 -39.49
CA PHE A 17 -23.37 -1.97 -38.81
C PHE A 17 -23.64 -1.82 -37.30
N VAL A 18 -23.57 -2.94 -36.57
CA VAL A 18 -23.72 -2.93 -35.11
C VAL A 18 -22.42 -2.40 -34.50
N PHE A 19 -22.40 -1.11 -34.16
CA PHE A 19 -21.32 -0.52 -33.35
C PHE A 19 -21.44 -1.03 -31.91
N THR A 20 -20.73 -2.11 -31.58
CA THR A 20 -20.53 -2.52 -30.19
C THR A 20 -19.56 -1.56 -29.52
N PHE A 21 -20.08 -0.58 -28.77
CA PHE A 21 -19.27 0.22 -27.86
C PHE A 21 -18.80 -0.67 -26.71
N ALA A 22 -17.58 -1.20 -26.80
CA ALA A 22 -16.93 -1.84 -25.67
C ALA A 22 -16.54 -0.75 -24.65
N LEU A 23 -17.23 -0.71 -23.51
CA LEU A 23 -16.81 0.08 -22.36
C LEU A 23 -15.51 -0.52 -21.83
N ALA A 24 -14.38 0.09 -22.16
CA ALA A 24 -13.10 -0.22 -21.55
C ALA A 24 -13.13 0.22 -20.09
N GLN A 25 -13.32 -0.72 -19.16
CA GLN A 25 -13.16 -0.46 -17.73
C GLN A 25 -11.66 -0.41 -17.42
N SER A 26 -11.14 0.77 -17.08
CA SER A 26 -9.78 0.94 -16.60
C SER A 26 -9.68 0.49 -15.14
N SER A 27 -9.27 -0.75 -14.89
CA SER A 27 -8.89 -1.19 -13.54
C SER A 27 -7.49 -0.65 -13.22
N SER A 28 -7.38 0.36 -12.34
CA SER A 28 -6.10 0.69 -11.73
C SER A 28 -5.70 -0.46 -10.79
N ILE A 29 -4.58 -1.14 -11.09
CA ILE A 29 -4.01 -2.15 -10.20
C ILE A 29 -3.33 -1.40 -9.06
N LEU A 30 -4.08 -1.07 -8.00
CA LEU A 30 -3.46 -0.57 -6.78
C LEU A 30 -2.67 -1.72 -6.15
N PRO A 31 -1.37 -1.53 -5.82
CA PRO A 31 -0.62 -2.52 -5.08
C PRO A 31 -1.36 -2.89 -3.80
N GLN A 32 -1.40 -4.18 -3.49
CA GLN A 32 -1.95 -4.69 -2.24
C GLN A 32 -0.81 -5.10 -1.31
N PRO A 33 -1.00 -5.01 0.02
CA PRO A 33 0.00 -5.48 0.95
C PRO A 33 0.08 -7.01 0.92
N GLN A 34 1.30 -7.53 1.05
CA GLN A 34 1.64 -8.94 0.95
C GLN A 34 2.38 -9.39 2.20
N SER A 35 2.20 -10.67 2.55
CA SER A 35 2.98 -11.29 3.61
C SER A 35 4.40 -11.61 3.11
N LEU A 36 5.37 -11.46 4.00
CA LEU A 36 6.77 -11.76 3.76
C LEU A 36 7.34 -12.56 4.93
N ALA A 37 7.27 -13.89 4.83
CA ALA A 37 7.65 -14.80 5.92
C ALA A 37 9.16 -14.76 6.25
N SER A 38 10.01 -14.51 5.26
CA SER A 38 11.48 -14.54 5.39
C SER A 38 12.10 -13.14 5.57
N PHE A 39 11.32 -12.15 6.00
CA PHE A 39 11.86 -10.80 6.24
C PHE A 39 12.67 -10.78 7.54
N ILE A 40 13.93 -10.33 7.43
CA ILE A 40 14.82 -10.17 8.58
C ILE A 40 15.07 -8.68 8.79
N PRO A 41 14.57 -8.08 9.88
CA PRO A 41 14.91 -6.71 10.24
C PRO A 41 16.37 -6.59 10.68
N ASN A 42 17.13 -5.70 10.06
CA ASN A 42 18.47 -5.38 10.52
C ASN A 42 18.40 -4.49 11.76
N ASN A 43 18.80 -5.05 12.92
CA ASN A 43 18.99 -4.32 14.18
C ASN A 43 20.35 -3.61 14.28
N THR A 44 21.23 -3.79 13.30
CA THR A 44 22.57 -3.22 13.31
C THR A 44 22.51 -1.78 12.84
N HIS A 45 22.56 -0.84 13.77
CA HIS A 45 22.94 0.53 13.47
C HIS A 45 24.40 0.51 13.01
N THR A 46 24.65 0.46 11.71
CA THR A 46 26.01 0.57 11.19
C THR A 46 26.59 1.90 11.65
N GLN A 47 27.50 1.86 12.61
CA GLN A 47 28.12 3.01 13.26
C GLN A 47 28.84 3.97 12.30
N ASN A 48 29.00 3.59 11.03
CA ASN A 48 29.63 4.37 9.97
C ASN A 48 28.65 5.10 9.04
N GLN A 49 27.33 4.95 9.22
CA GLN A 49 26.32 5.70 8.47
C GLN A 49 25.64 6.72 9.38
N GLY A 50 25.42 7.94 8.89
CA GLY A 50 24.73 8.99 9.64
C GLY A 50 23.36 8.53 10.13
N THR A 51 22.95 9.03 11.30
CA THR A 51 21.61 8.79 11.86
C THR A 51 20.63 9.82 11.35
N CYS A 52 19.50 9.37 10.82
CA CYS A 52 18.38 10.21 10.41
C CYS A 52 17.16 9.94 11.30
N SER A 53 16.33 10.98 11.50
CA SER A 53 15.02 10.85 12.14
C SER A 53 13.92 10.84 11.09
N PHE A 54 12.91 10.02 11.35
CA PHE A 54 11.73 9.86 10.51
C PHE A 54 10.47 9.99 11.37
N THR A 55 9.51 10.76 10.89
CA THR A 55 8.18 10.83 11.49
C THR A 55 7.29 9.80 10.81
N VAL A 56 6.70 8.88 11.58
CA VAL A 56 5.75 7.89 11.10
C VAL A 56 4.39 8.18 11.69
N SER A 57 3.40 8.46 10.85
CA SER A 57 2.02 8.69 11.24
C SER A 57 1.15 7.52 10.81
N ILE A 58 0.48 6.87 11.76
CA ILE A 58 -0.33 5.69 11.54
C ILE A 58 -1.77 6.01 11.88
N LYS A 59 -2.65 5.94 10.87
CA LYS A 59 -4.10 6.07 11.06
C LYS A 59 -4.69 4.69 11.31
N THR A 60 -5.33 4.50 12.45
CA THR A 60 -6.05 3.26 12.76
C THR A 60 -7.47 3.33 12.19
N SER A 61 -7.90 2.27 11.49
CA SER A 61 -9.23 2.22 10.88
C SER A 61 -10.34 2.29 11.93
N CYS A 62 -11.46 2.93 11.59
CA CYS A 62 -12.68 2.86 12.40
C CYS A 62 -13.29 1.46 12.49
N SER A 63 -12.85 0.54 11.63
CA SER A 63 -13.22 -0.88 11.68
C SER A 63 -12.24 -1.76 12.46
N SER A 64 -11.23 -1.16 13.11
CA SER A 64 -10.30 -1.84 14.02
C SER A 64 -10.98 -2.19 15.37
N PRO A 65 -10.43 -3.10 16.18
CA PRO A 65 -10.81 -3.25 17.58
C PRO A 65 -10.73 -1.92 18.34
N LYS A 66 -11.43 -1.80 19.47
CA LYS A 66 -11.48 -0.53 20.23
C LYS A 66 -10.08 -0.08 20.66
N TYR A 67 -9.29 -1.04 21.12
CA TYR A 67 -7.87 -0.94 21.46
C TYR A 67 -7.21 -2.27 21.09
N THR A 68 -5.88 -2.27 20.97
CA THR A 68 -5.07 -3.48 20.81
C THR A 68 -3.94 -3.46 21.82
N ARG A 69 -3.63 -4.61 22.43
CA ARG A 69 -2.46 -4.82 23.28
C ARG A 69 -1.37 -5.61 22.55
N ASP A 70 -1.60 -5.87 21.27
CA ASP A 70 -0.66 -6.62 20.45
C ASP A 70 0.60 -5.78 20.23
N GLU A 71 1.75 -6.45 20.22
CA GLU A 71 3.01 -5.80 19.92
C GLU A 71 3.05 -5.46 18.44
N ILE A 72 3.32 -4.19 18.13
CA ILE A 72 3.41 -3.69 16.76
C ILE A 72 4.85 -3.28 16.47
N SER A 73 5.45 -3.91 15.48
CA SER A 73 6.75 -3.52 14.93
C SER A 73 6.60 -2.99 13.51
N LEU A 74 7.57 -2.19 13.08
CA LEU A 74 7.60 -1.55 11.77
C LEU A 74 9.00 -1.65 11.18
N SER A 75 9.09 -1.94 9.88
CA SER A 75 10.32 -1.72 9.13
C SER A 75 10.03 -1.07 7.78
N PHE A 76 10.87 -0.13 7.39
CA PHE A 76 10.78 0.56 6.10
C PHE A 76 12.17 0.85 5.55
N GLY A 77 12.26 1.15 4.26
CA GLY A 77 13.53 1.45 3.64
C GLY A 77 13.44 1.73 2.15
N ASP A 78 14.61 1.72 1.51
CA ASP A 78 14.78 2.13 0.12
C ASP A 78 15.31 1.01 -0.79
N ALA A 79 15.44 1.32 -2.08
CA ALA A 79 15.89 0.39 -3.12
C ALA A 79 17.38 0.03 -3.02
N TYR A 80 18.14 0.72 -2.15
CA TYR A 80 19.59 0.52 -1.96
C TYR A 80 19.90 -0.38 -0.77
N GLY A 81 18.87 -0.88 -0.09
CA GLY A 81 19.03 -1.77 1.07
C GLY A 81 19.20 -1.04 2.39
N ASN A 82 19.01 0.29 2.44
CA ASN A 82 18.95 0.98 3.72
C ASN A 82 17.62 0.63 4.40
N GLN A 83 17.70 0.23 5.67
CA GLN A 83 16.57 -0.27 6.43
C GLN A 83 16.50 0.42 7.79
N VAL A 84 15.33 0.95 8.10
CA VAL A 84 14.96 1.41 9.43
C VAL A 84 14.00 0.40 10.04
N TYR A 85 14.21 0.08 11.32
CA TYR A 85 13.42 -0.89 12.05
C TYR A 85 13.08 -0.33 13.44
N ALA A 86 11.80 -0.34 13.77
CA ALA A 86 11.29 -0.07 15.10
C ALA A 86 10.72 -1.38 15.67
N PRO A 87 11.39 -1.98 16.69
CA PRO A 87 10.98 -3.27 17.23
C PRO A 87 9.65 -3.23 17.97
N ARG A 88 9.30 -2.07 18.53
CA ARG A 88 8.06 -1.87 19.26
C ARG A 88 7.64 -0.42 19.18
N LEU A 89 6.43 -0.17 18.68
CA LEU A 89 5.85 1.17 18.58
C LEU A 89 4.91 1.49 19.75
N ASP A 90 4.36 0.48 20.43
CA ASP A 90 3.50 0.66 21.58
C ASP A 90 4.32 0.97 22.84
N ASP A 91 4.03 2.10 23.49
CA ASP A 91 4.39 2.32 24.90
C ASP A 91 3.30 1.67 25.77
N PRO A 92 3.66 0.81 26.75
CA PRO A 92 2.70 0.17 27.66
C PRO A 92 1.77 1.13 28.43
N ARG A 93 2.05 2.44 28.43
CA ARG A 93 1.20 3.48 29.05
C ARG A 93 0.38 4.29 28.06
N SER A 94 0.55 4.07 26.76
CA SER A 94 -0.07 4.86 25.71
C SER A 94 -1.38 4.25 25.22
N LYS A 95 -2.38 5.09 24.94
CA LYS A 95 -3.59 4.72 24.19
C LYS A 95 -3.30 4.65 22.69
N THR A 96 -2.16 4.09 22.31
CA THR A 96 -1.78 3.96 20.90
C THR A 96 -2.68 2.96 20.20
N PHE A 97 -2.92 3.19 18.91
CA PHE A 97 -3.68 2.30 18.05
C PHE A 97 -5.16 2.12 18.45
N GLU A 98 -5.74 3.12 19.13
CA GLU A 98 -7.18 3.18 19.37
C GLU A 98 -7.96 3.25 18.04
N ARG A 99 -9.18 2.71 18.04
CA ARG A 99 -10.06 2.81 16.88
C ARG A 99 -10.26 4.26 16.44
N CYS A 100 -10.17 4.51 15.14
CA CYS A 100 -10.29 5.85 14.55
C CYS A 100 -9.22 6.85 15.05
N SER A 101 -8.11 6.41 15.64
CA SER A 101 -7.03 7.30 16.06
C SER A 101 -6.03 7.57 14.94
N THR A 102 -5.18 8.57 15.15
CA THR A 102 -3.91 8.71 14.44
C THR A 102 -2.80 8.88 15.47
N ASP A 103 -1.81 8.00 15.41
CA ASP A 103 -0.66 7.99 16.30
C ASP A 103 0.60 8.33 15.51
N THR A 104 1.48 9.15 16.09
CA THR A 104 2.70 9.63 15.42
C THR A 104 3.93 9.27 16.25
N PHE A 105 4.95 8.75 15.56
CA PHE A 105 6.19 8.25 16.16
C PHE A 105 7.39 8.91 15.50
N GLU A 106 8.40 9.25 16.31
CA GLU A 106 9.73 9.61 15.82
C GLU A 106 10.63 8.37 15.89
N ILE A 107 11.17 7.95 14.76
CA ILE A 107 11.98 6.75 14.63
C ILE A 107 13.34 7.15 14.07
N SER A 108 14.41 6.78 14.77
CA SER A 108 15.77 6.98 14.32
C SER A 108 16.32 5.72 13.64
N GLY A 109 17.15 5.90 12.62
CA GLY A 109 17.82 4.80 11.93
C GLY A 109 18.85 5.30 10.92
N PRO A 110 19.40 4.40 10.09
CA PRO A 110 20.26 4.82 8.99
C PRO A 110 19.49 5.74 8.04
N CYS A 111 20.17 6.75 7.52
CA CYS A 111 19.60 7.61 6.49
C CYS A 111 19.23 6.80 5.24
N THR A 112 18.04 7.05 4.71
CA THR A 112 17.54 6.43 3.48
C THR A 112 17.51 7.45 2.35
N TYR A 113 17.51 6.96 1.12
CA TYR A 113 17.02 7.70 -0.03
C TYR A 113 15.48 7.69 -0.04
N GLN A 114 14.85 7.56 -1.21
CA GLN A 114 13.41 7.47 -1.29
C GLN A 114 12.90 6.15 -0.69
N ILE A 115 12.11 6.26 0.38
CA ILE A 115 11.40 5.13 0.97
C ILE A 115 10.45 4.55 -0.07
N CYS A 116 10.52 3.23 -0.28
CA CYS A 116 9.74 2.51 -1.29
C CYS A 116 9.17 1.18 -0.79
N TYR A 117 9.52 0.75 0.41
CA TYR A 117 8.88 -0.40 1.05
C TYR A 117 8.56 -0.09 2.51
N LEU A 118 7.53 -0.77 3.02
CA LEU A 118 7.16 -0.73 4.42
C LEU A 118 6.43 -2.01 4.79
N TYR A 119 6.86 -2.64 5.88
CA TYR A 119 6.22 -3.81 6.46
C TYR A 119 5.85 -3.52 7.92
N LEU A 120 4.67 -4.01 8.30
CA LEU A 120 4.19 -4.05 9.68
C LEU A 120 4.27 -5.49 10.17
N TYR A 121 4.54 -5.65 11.46
CA TYR A 121 4.48 -6.92 12.15
C TYR A 121 3.58 -6.78 13.37
N ARG A 122 2.70 -7.75 13.59
CA ARG A 122 1.82 -7.83 14.76
C ARG A 122 2.06 -9.14 15.49
N SER A 123 2.18 -9.08 16.80
CA SER A 123 2.22 -10.25 17.68
C SER A 123 1.20 -10.10 18.82
N GLY A 124 0.19 -10.95 18.83
CA GLY A 124 -0.83 -10.99 19.89
C GLY A 124 -2.19 -11.48 19.40
N TYR A 125 -3.21 -11.28 20.24
CA TYR A 125 -4.54 -11.87 20.08
C TYR A 125 -5.64 -10.86 19.78
N ASP A 126 -5.45 -9.58 20.07
CA ASP A 126 -6.51 -8.57 19.97
C ASP A 126 -6.83 -8.24 18.51
N GLY A 127 -5.83 -8.33 17.63
CA GLY A 127 -5.91 -7.89 16.24
C GLY A 127 -5.75 -6.38 16.11
N TRP A 128 -5.44 -5.94 14.89
CA TRP A 128 -5.30 -4.52 14.58
C TRP A 128 -5.45 -4.27 13.08
N LYS A 129 -6.12 -3.17 12.74
CA LYS A 129 -6.38 -2.76 11.35
C LYS A 129 -5.94 -1.31 11.12
N PRO A 130 -4.72 -1.08 10.60
CA PRO A 130 -4.31 0.24 10.13
C PRO A 130 -5.06 0.57 8.84
N GLU A 131 -5.41 1.84 8.68
CA GLU A 131 -5.92 2.39 7.43
C GLU A 131 -4.75 2.86 6.55
N THR A 132 -3.91 3.74 7.09
CA THR A 132 -2.74 4.30 6.39
C THR A 132 -1.54 4.41 7.29
N VAL A 133 -0.35 4.27 6.69
CA VAL A 133 0.93 4.63 7.30
C VAL A 133 1.59 5.67 6.41
N LYS A 134 1.90 6.84 6.97
CA LYS A 134 2.60 7.94 6.30
C LYS A 134 3.98 8.12 6.89
N LEU A 135 4.98 8.25 6.05
CA LEU A 135 6.36 8.53 6.48
C LEU A 135 6.80 9.87 5.96
N TYR A 136 7.48 10.60 6.84
CA TYR A 136 8.12 11.86 6.57
C TYR A 136 9.57 11.75 7.04
N GLY A 137 10.48 12.37 6.31
CA GLY A 137 11.87 12.52 6.73
C GLY A 137 12.46 13.74 6.07
N TYR A 138 13.50 14.31 6.69
CA TYR A 138 14.04 15.61 6.28
C TYR A 138 14.56 15.63 4.83
N HIS A 139 15.10 14.52 4.34
CA HIS A 139 15.69 14.39 3.00
C HIS A 139 14.94 13.44 2.07
N VAL A 140 13.73 13.01 2.43
CA VAL A 140 12.95 12.02 1.67
C VAL A 140 11.56 12.57 1.37
N LYS A 141 11.00 12.24 0.20
CA LYS A 141 9.62 12.65 -0.09
C LYS A 141 8.66 11.87 0.79
N ALA A 142 7.64 12.55 1.29
CA ALA A 142 6.58 11.91 2.04
C ALA A 142 5.95 10.79 1.20
N VAL A 143 5.74 9.64 1.84
CA VAL A 143 5.15 8.45 1.19
C VAL A 143 4.04 7.90 2.06
N SER A 144 2.96 7.43 1.42
CA SER A 144 1.80 6.84 2.09
C SER A 144 1.60 5.40 1.62
N PHE A 145 1.38 4.50 2.58
CA PHE A 145 1.02 3.11 2.35
C PHE A 145 -0.39 2.84 2.88
N TYR A 146 -1.29 2.37 2.01
CA TYR A 146 -2.70 2.16 2.34
C TYR A 146 -2.99 0.68 2.60
N TYR A 147 -3.23 0.32 3.87
CA TYR A 147 -3.47 -1.05 4.29
C TYR A 147 -4.96 -1.40 4.28
N ASN A 148 -5.73 -0.65 5.09
CA ASN A 148 -7.15 -0.88 5.41
C ASN A 148 -7.56 -2.36 5.48
N THR A 149 -6.71 -3.19 6.09
CA THR A 149 -6.89 -4.63 6.28
C THR A 149 -6.27 -5.06 7.62
N PHE A 150 -6.74 -6.17 8.18
CA PHE A 150 -6.19 -6.70 9.42
C PHE A 150 -4.77 -7.20 9.20
N ILE A 151 -3.84 -6.80 10.06
CA ILE A 151 -2.46 -7.30 10.03
C ILE A 151 -2.46 -8.74 10.54
N PRO A 152 -1.96 -9.73 9.77
CA PRO A 152 -1.88 -11.10 10.24
C PRO A 152 -0.93 -11.24 11.44
N ASN A 153 -1.18 -12.23 12.29
CA ASN A 153 -0.32 -12.49 13.45
C ASN A 153 0.97 -13.18 13.02
N GLY A 154 2.11 -12.75 13.57
CA GLY A 154 3.37 -13.50 13.47
C GLY A 154 4.03 -13.48 12.10
N VAL A 155 3.69 -12.53 11.22
CA VAL A 155 4.31 -12.39 9.89
C VAL A 155 4.43 -10.91 9.51
N TRP A 156 5.52 -10.57 8.82
CA TRP A 156 5.69 -9.26 8.22
C TRP A 156 4.71 -9.08 7.07
N TYR A 157 3.98 -7.97 7.05
CA TYR A 157 2.90 -7.72 6.10
C TYR A 157 2.96 -6.28 5.60
N GLY A 158 2.99 -6.08 4.29
CA GLY A 158 3.15 -4.74 3.73
C GLY A 158 3.54 -4.69 2.27
N PHE A 159 4.23 -3.62 1.88
CA PHE A 159 4.48 -3.26 0.50
C PHE A 159 5.97 -3.26 0.18
N ASN A 160 6.32 -3.70 -1.03
CA ASN A 160 7.61 -3.42 -1.63
C ASN A 160 7.41 -2.88 -3.05
N LEU A 161 7.61 -1.57 -3.19
CA LEU A 161 7.40 -0.83 -4.43
C LEU A 161 8.73 -0.30 -5.00
N CYS A 162 9.87 -0.83 -4.54
CA CYS A 162 11.19 -0.34 -4.93
C CYS A 162 11.51 -0.56 -6.42
N ASN A 163 10.84 -1.52 -7.06
CA ASN A 163 10.93 -1.79 -8.49
C ASN A 163 9.70 -1.31 -9.27
N ALA A 164 8.72 -0.70 -8.58
CA ALA A 164 7.56 -0.14 -9.27
C ALA A 164 7.98 1.16 -9.93
N VAL A 165 7.72 1.30 -11.24
CA VAL A 165 7.85 2.59 -11.94
C VAL A 165 7.06 3.62 -11.13
N SER A 166 7.70 4.75 -10.84
CA SER A 166 7.44 5.73 -9.76
C SER A 166 6.06 6.43 -9.74
N GLY A 167 4.98 5.77 -10.13
CA GLY A 167 3.61 6.30 -10.19
C GLY A 167 2.60 5.66 -9.24
N LEU A 168 3.00 4.68 -8.41
CA LEU A 168 2.07 3.93 -7.52
C LEU A 168 2.25 4.20 -6.03
N ALA A 169 3.33 4.86 -5.63
CA ALA A 169 3.38 5.51 -4.32
C ALA A 169 2.45 6.73 -4.42
N LEU A 170 1.21 6.60 -3.94
CA LEU A 170 0.24 7.69 -3.93
C LEU A 170 0.75 8.78 -2.97
N VAL A 171 1.50 9.73 -3.54
CA VAL A 171 1.78 11.01 -2.91
C VAL A 171 0.49 11.81 -3.05
N ASN A 172 -0.27 11.91 -1.96
CA ASN A 172 -1.41 12.83 -1.83
C ASN A 172 -1.10 13.82 -0.71
#